data_AF-A0A6J4FZU2-F1
#
_entry.id   AF-A0A6J4FZU2-F1
#
_cell.length_a   1.000
_cell.length_b   1.000
_cell.length_c   1.000
_cell.angle_alpha   90.00
_cell.angle_beta   90.00
_cell.angle_gamma   90.00
#
_symmetry.space_group_name_H-M   'P 1'
#
loop_
_entity.id
_entity.type
_entity.pdbx_description
1 polymer ?
#
loop_
_entity_poly.entity_id
_entity_poly.type
_entity_poly.pdbx_seq_one_letter_code
_entity_poly.pdbx_strand_id
1 'polypeptide(L)'
;MGFSIPKADERVMTVRIDDAVLSVDLMDGRTISVPLAWYPRLLAASSSQREHWELADGGYGIHWPELDEDLSTEGLLRGAPAPSR
;
A
#
# COMPACT_ATOMS: atom_id res chain seq x y z
N MET A 1 -2.96 -23.50 27.43
CA MET A 1 -2.21 -23.35 26.16
C MET A 1 -2.82 -22.21 25.38
N GLY A 2 -2.11 -21.08 25.28
CA GLY A 2 -2.47 -20.01 24.35
C GLY A 2 -1.88 -20.34 23.00
N PHE A 3 -2.72 -20.47 21.97
CA PHE A 3 -2.23 -20.44 20.60
C PHE A 3 -1.81 -19.00 20.33
N SER A 4 -0.51 -18.72 20.34
CA SER A 4 0.01 -17.49 19.74
C SER A 4 -0.28 -17.60 18.26
N ILE A 5 -1.36 -16.96 17.80
CA ILE A 5 -1.57 -16.72 16.39
C ILE A 5 -0.29 -16.01 15.92
N PRO A 6 0.47 -16.53 14.94
CA PRO A 6 1.57 -15.76 14.39
C PRO A 6 1.00 -14.40 13.99
N LYS A 7 1.52 -13.34 14.62
CA LYS A 7 1.10 -11.98 14.32
C LYS A 7 1.26 -11.82 12.82
N ALA A 8 0.17 -11.51 12.11
CA ALA A 8 0.20 -11.33 10.68
C ALA A 8 1.26 -10.26 10.38
N ASP A 9 2.32 -10.64 9.66
CA ASP A 9 3.39 -9.73 9.28
C ASP A 9 2.88 -8.81 8.17
N GLU A 10 2.25 -7.73 8.61
CA GLU A 10 1.60 -6.73 7.77
C GLU A 10 2.58 -5.76 7.11
N ARG A 11 3.88 -6.06 7.16
CA ARG A 11 4.87 -5.27 6.44
C ARG A 11 4.72 -5.46 4.95
N VAL A 12 4.92 -4.38 4.22
CA VAL A 12 4.94 -4.35 2.76
C VAL A 12 6.17 -5.10 2.26
N MET A 13 5.92 -6.08 1.41
CA MET A 13 6.95 -6.80 0.67
C MET A 13 7.17 -6.15 -0.69
N THR A 14 6.09 -5.89 -1.44
CA THR A 14 6.17 -5.22 -2.74
C THR A 14 4.85 -4.53 -3.08
N VAL A 15 4.94 -3.52 -3.94
CA VAL A 15 3.81 -2.74 -4.42
C VAL A 15 3.81 -2.78 -5.95
N ARG A 16 2.66 -3.10 -6.52
CA ARG A 16 2.43 -3.17 -7.96
C ARG A 16 1.22 -2.32 -8.31
N ILE A 17 1.36 -1.45 -9.30
CA ILE A 17 0.27 -0.58 -9.76
C ILE A 17 0.03 -0.86 -11.24
N ASP A 18 -1.18 -1.33 -11.54
CA ASP A 18 -1.71 -1.47 -12.89
C ASP A 18 -2.56 -0.24 -13.26
N ASP A 19 -3.10 -0.18 -14.47
CA ASP A 19 -3.94 0.95 -14.93
C ASP A 19 -5.15 1.26 -14.04
N ALA A 20 -5.68 0.27 -13.32
CA ALA A 20 -6.89 0.41 -12.52
C ALA A 20 -6.77 -0.05 -11.07
N VAL A 21 -5.70 -0.74 -10.68
CA VAL A 21 -5.59 -1.43 -9.39
C VAL A 21 -4.22 -1.20 -8.77
N LEU A 22 -4.22 -0.88 -7.48
CA LEU A 22 -3.04 -0.91 -6.61
C LEU A 22 -3.05 -2.25 -5.86
N SER A 23 -1.98 -3.03 -6.02
CA SER A 23 -1.78 -4.30 -5.33
C SER A 23 -0.56 -4.22 -4.42
N VAL A 24 -0.73 -4.62 -3.16
CA VAL A 24 0.32 -4.62 -2.13
C VAL A 24 0.46 -6.03 -1.58
N ASP A 25 1.63 -6.63 -1.76
CA ASP A 25 1.98 -7.91 -1.16
C ASP A 25 2.57 -7.68 0.22
N LEU A 26 2.09 -8.46 1.20
CA LEU A 26 2.55 -8.43 2.58
C LEU A 26 3.52 -9.58 2.85
N MET A 27 4.39 -9.39 3.85
CA MET A 27 5.39 -10.39 4.26
C MET A 27 4.77 -11.68 4.81
N ASP A 28 3.50 -11.63 5.25
CA ASP A 28 2.73 -12.81 5.66
C ASP A 28 2.13 -13.63 4.51
N GLY A 29 2.35 -13.21 3.25
CA GLY A 29 1.88 -13.88 2.05
C GLY A 29 0.49 -13.46 1.58
N ARG A 30 -0.17 -12.49 2.25
CA ARG A 30 -1.41 -11.87 1.73
C ARG A 30 -1.09 -10.86 0.63
N THR A 31 -2.03 -10.67 -0.27
CA THR A 31 -2.04 -9.56 -1.23
C THR A 31 -3.31 -8.75 -1.02
N ILE A 32 -3.16 -7.43 -0.86
CA ILE A 32 -4.27 -6.48 -0.80
C ILE A 32 -4.39 -5.82 -2.17
N SER A 33 -5.59 -5.87 -2.77
CA SER A 33 -5.86 -5.19 -4.04
C SER A 33 -7.01 -4.20 -3.85
N VAL A 34 -6.76 -2.94 -4.23
CA VAL A 34 -7.70 -1.83 -4.12
C VAL A 34 -7.79 -1.05 -5.43
N PRO A 35 -8.92 -0.41 -5.73
CA PRO A 35 -9.04 0.42 -6.93
C PRO A 35 -8.07 1.61 -6.90
N LEU A 36 -7.28 1.79 -7.95
CA LEU A 36 -6.37 2.95 -8.09
C LEU A 36 -7.15 4.28 -8.06
N ALA A 37 -8.41 4.26 -8.48
CA ALA A 37 -9.31 5.42 -8.44
C ALA A 37 -9.54 6.00 -7.03
N TRP A 38 -9.23 5.25 -5.97
CA TRP A 38 -9.27 5.75 -4.59
C TRP A 38 -8.11 6.69 -4.24
N TYR A 39 -7.08 6.72 -5.08
CA TYR A 39 -5.85 7.47 -4.87
C TYR A 39 -5.61 8.38 -6.08
N PRO A 40 -6.28 9.56 -6.15
CA PRO A 40 -6.21 10.44 -7.32
C PRO A 40 -4.78 10.85 -7.71
N ARG A 41 -3.86 11.00 -6.74
CA ARG A 41 -2.46 11.32 -7.02
C ARG A 41 -1.75 10.19 -7.75
N LEU A 42 -1.93 8.94 -7.29
CA LEU A 42 -1.38 7.76 -7.95
C LEU A 42 -2.06 7.52 -9.31
N LEU A 43 -3.36 7.78 -9.42
CA LEU A 43 -4.11 7.69 -10.68
C LEU A 43 -3.56 8.67 -11.74
N ALA A 44 -3.23 9.89 -11.34
CA ALA A 44 -2.68 10.91 -12.24
C ALA A 44 -1.17 10.76 -12.50
N ALA A 45 -0.47 9.94 -11.71
CA ALA A 45 0.98 9.74 -11.82
C ALA A 45 1.37 8.93 -13.06
N SER A 46 2.59 9.16 -13.56
CA SER A 46 3.21 8.33 -14.59
C SER A 46 3.66 6.97 -14.04
N SER A 47 3.85 5.98 -14.92
CA SER A 47 4.33 4.64 -14.52
C SER A 47 5.64 4.71 -13.73
N SER A 48 6.60 5.53 -14.17
CA SER A 48 7.87 5.71 -13.46
C SER A 48 7.69 6.24 -12.04
N GLN A 49 6.79 7.22 -11.85
CA GLN A 49 6.50 7.76 -10.52
C GLN A 49 5.80 6.74 -9.62
N ARG A 50 4.92 5.91 -10.18
CA ARG A 50 4.21 4.84 -9.43
C ARG A 50 5.16 3.73 -9.00
N GLU A 51 6.16 3.42 -9.82
CA GLU A 51 7.19 2.42 -9.52
C GLU A 51 8.21 2.92 -8.48
N HIS A 52 8.35 4.24 -8.32
CA HIS A 52 9.26 4.86 -7.36
C HIS A 52 8.58 5.08 -6.01
N TRP A 53 8.47 3.99 -5.25
CA TRP A 53 7.99 4.01 -3.87
C TRP A 53 9.06 3.58 -2.88
N GLU A 54 8.92 4.00 -1.64
CA GLU A 54 9.79 3.70 -0.53
C GLU A 54 8.99 3.14 0.64
N LEU A 55 9.62 2.24 1.42
CA LEU A 55 9.02 1.75 2.66
C LEU A 55 9.08 2.83 3.73
N ALA A 56 7.93 3.12 4.34
CA ALA A 56 7.80 4.03 5.47
C ALA A 56 7.37 3.29 6.74
N ASP A 57 7.43 3.96 7.89
CA ASP A 57 6.94 3.46 9.18
C ASP A 57 7.44 2.06 9.55
N GLY A 58 8.73 1.77 9.32
CA GLY A 58 9.32 0.45 9.61
C GLY A 58 8.79 -0.70 8.74
N GLY A 59 8.19 -0.38 7.58
CA GLY A 59 7.64 -1.34 6.62
C GLY A 59 6.11 -1.42 6.63
N TYR A 60 5.42 -0.68 7.51
CA TYR A 60 3.95 -0.66 7.55
C TYR A 60 3.34 0.45 6.68
N GLY A 61 4.17 1.34 6.13
CA GLY A 61 3.77 2.40 5.21
C GLY A 61 4.47 2.31 3.86
N ILE A 62 3.87 2.95 2.87
CA ILE A 62 4.39 3.12 1.51
C ILE A 62 4.39 4.62 1.23
N HIS A 63 5.53 5.15 0.81
CA HIS A 63 5.69 6.55 0.47
C HIS A 63 6.10 6.71 -0.99
N TRP A 64 5.43 7.60 -1.72
CA TRP A 64 5.83 8.03 -3.05
C TRP A 64 6.43 9.44 -2.98
N PRO A 65 7.77 9.58 -2.95
CA PRO A 65 8.43 10.88 -2.76
C PRO A 65 8.15 11.86 -3.88
N GLU A 66 7.97 11.39 -5.12
CA GLU A 66 7.68 12.26 -6.27
C GLU A 66 6.24 12.79 -6.28
N LEU A 67 5.33 12.14 -5.56
CA LEU A 67 3.90 12.47 -5.55
C LEU A 67 3.46 13.08 -4.21
N ASP A 68 4.34 13.08 -3.22
CA ASP A 68 4.05 13.45 -1.83
C ASP A 68 2.80 12.70 -1.33
N GLU A 69 2.75 11.38 -1.61
CA GLU A 69 1.65 10.50 -1.24
C GLU A 69 2.16 9.45 -0.24
N ASP A 70 1.41 9.22 0.83
CA ASP A 70 1.67 8.20 1.83
C ASP A 70 0.45 7.29 2.00
N LEU A 71 0.69 5.98 1.97
CA LEU A 71 -0.31 4.95 2.25
C LEU A 71 0.13 4.06 3.40
N SER A 72 -0.82 3.67 4.23
CA SER A 72 -0.58 2.72 5.32
C SER A 72 -1.21 1.36 5.01
N THR A 73 -0.52 0.29 5.35
CA THR A 73 -1.05 -1.08 5.26
C THR A 73 -2.34 -1.26 6.07
N GLU A 74 -2.43 -0.65 7.25
CA GLU A 74 -3.67 -0.61 8.04
C GLU A 74 -4.81 0.13 7.34
N GLY A 75 -4.52 1.21 6.60
CA GLY A 75 -5.52 1.92 5.79
C GLY A 75 -6.06 1.05 4.66
N LEU A 76 -5.16 0.37 3.96
CA LEU A 76 -5.47 -0.57 2.89
C LEU A 76 -6.30 -1.76 3.39
N LEU A 77 -5.92 -2.37 4.52
CA LEU A 77 -6.63 -3.50 5.13
C LEU A 77 -8.05 -3.13 5.58
N ARG A 78 -8.27 -1.88 5.99
CA ARG A 78 -9.60 -1.37 6.34
C ARG A 78 -10.47 -1.05 5.13
N GLY A 79 -9.91 -1.05 3.91
CA GLY A 79 -10.61 -0.62 2.70
C GLY A 79 -10.96 0.87 2.72
N ALA A 80 -10.18 1.68 3.44
CA ALA A 80 -10.38 3.12 3.50
C ALA A 80 -9.72 3.78 2.27
N PRO A 81 -10.46 4.61 1.49
CA PRO A 81 -9.86 5.43 0.44
C PRO A 81 -8.89 6.45 1.06
N ALA A 82 -7.98 7.01 0.25
CA ALA A 82 -7.08 8.08 0.71
C ALA A 82 -7.92 9.23 1.32
N PRO A 83 -7.49 9.78 2.46
CA PRO A 83 -8.19 10.92 3.05
C PRO A 83 -8.21 12.08 2.05
N SER A 84 -9.40 12.56 1.70
CA SER A 84 -9.55 13.78 0.90
C SER A 84 -9.10 14.97 1.75
N ARG A 85 -7.83 15.37 1.62
CA ARG A 85 -7.29 16.59 2.23
C ARG A 85 -7.15 17.71 1.22
#